data_AF-A0A9Q1CSS4-F1
#
_entry.id   AF-A0A9Q1CSS4-F1
#
_cell.length_a   1.000
_cell.length_b   1.000
_cell.length_c   1.000
_cell.angle_alpha   90.00
_cell.angle_beta   90.00
_cell.angle_gamma   90.00
#
_symmetry.space_group_name_H-M   'P 1'
#
loop_
_entity.id
_entity.type
_entity.pdbx_description
1 polymer ?
#
loop_
_entity_poly.entity_id
_entity_poly.type
_entity_poly.pdbx_seq_one_letter_code
_entity_poly.pdbx_strand_id
1 'polypeptide(L)'
;MNLEIVMSKFEDYCTPKTNITFERHKVFTCVQKPGENIDHYLTELRTKSKSCDFGDLRDLLIRDRIICGIPDNAIKERGRNI
;
A
#
# COMPACT_ATOMS: atom_id res chain seq x y z
N MET A 1 -21.58 33.88 10.41
CA MET A 1 -21.31 32.74 9.51
C MET A 1 -19.83 32.44 9.61
N ASN A 2 -19.44 31.28 10.14
CA ASN A 2 -18.03 30.94 10.30
C ASN A 2 -17.57 30.21 9.02
N LEU A 3 -16.72 30.89 8.24
CA LEU A 3 -16.22 30.37 6.97
C LEU A 3 -15.44 29.06 7.14
N GLU A 4 -14.71 28.90 8.25
CA GLU A 4 -13.96 27.66 8.55
C GLU A 4 -14.89 26.45 8.69
N ILE A 5 -16.04 26.64 9.34
CA ILE A 5 -17.04 25.56 9.52
C ILE A 5 -17.63 25.15 8.17
N VAL A 6 -17.88 26.12 7.28
CA VAL A 6 -18.44 25.85 5.95
C VAL A 6 -17.42 25.10 5.10
N MET A 7 -16.16 25.51 5.12
CA MET A 7 -15.07 24.85 4.39
C MET A 7 -14.83 23.42 4.88
N SER A 8 -14.77 23.20 6.20
CA SER A 8 -14.60 21.86 6.78
C SER A 8 -15.75 20.91 6.41
N LYS A 9 -17.01 21.36 6.50
CA LYS A 9 -18.16 20.54 6.09
C LYS A 9 -18.18 20.25 4.59
N PHE A 10 -17.71 21.20 3.79
CA PHE A 10 -17.60 21.01 2.35
C PHE A 10 -16.52 19.96 2.02
N GLU A 11 -15.35 20.02 2.66
CA GLU A 11 -14.31 18.98 2.53
C GLU A 11 -14.82 17.61 2.98
N ASP A 12 -15.47 17.51 4.14
CA ASP A 12 -16.00 16.23 4.65
C ASP A 12 -17.05 15.60 3.71
N TYR A 13 -17.87 16.43 3.07
CA TYR A 13 -18.94 15.98 2.17
C TYR A 13 -18.40 15.64 0.78
N CYS A 14 -17.49 16.46 0.24
CA CYS A 14 -16.99 16.35 -1.12
C CYS A 14 -15.77 15.44 -1.26
N THR A 15 -15.09 15.09 -0.16
CA THR A 15 -13.96 14.15 -0.21
C THR A 15 -14.46 12.74 -0.49
N PRO A 16 -14.03 12.10 -1.59
CA PRO A 16 -14.36 10.70 -1.84
C PRO A 16 -13.84 9.85 -0.69
N LYS A 17 -14.74 9.18 0.03
CA LYS A 17 -14.36 8.25 1.10
C LYS A 17 -13.66 7.07 0.46
N THR A 18 -12.33 7.09 0.51
CA THR A 18 -11.51 5.97 0.06
C THR A 18 -11.82 4.78 0.96
N ASN A 19 -12.21 3.65 0.37
CA ASN A 19 -12.38 2.41 1.13
C ASN A 19 -10.99 1.88 1.48
N ILE A 20 -10.45 2.32 2.62
CA ILE A 20 -9.12 1.96 3.10
C ILE A 20 -8.95 0.43 3.17
N THR A 21 -9.97 -0.30 3.61
CA THR A 21 -9.94 -1.77 3.66
C THR A 21 -9.70 -2.38 2.28
N PHE A 22 -10.38 -1.86 1.25
CA PHE A 22 -10.20 -2.31 -0.13
C PHE A 22 -8.82 -1.96 -0.68
N GLU A 23 -8.31 -0.76 -0.41
CA GLU A 23 -6.97 -0.36 -0.84
C GLU A 23 -5.89 -1.21 -0.18
N ARG A 24 -6.00 -1.46 1.14
CA ARG A 24 -5.12 -2.36 1.87
C ARG A 24 -5.16 -3.77 1.30
N HIS A 25 -6.34 -4.28 0.96
CA HIS A 25 -6.49 -5.58 0.31
C HIS A 25 -5.72 -5.67 -1.01
N LYS A 26 -5.75 -4.62 -1.85
CA LYS A 26 -4.96 -4.57 -3.11
C LYS A 26 -3.45 -4.67 -2.87
N VAL A 27 -2.95 -4.10 -1.78
CA VAL A 27 -1.52 -4.22 -1.40
C VAL A 27 -1.24 -5.64 -0.92
N PHE A 28 -2.04 -6.16 0.00
CA PHE A 28 -1.78 -7.47 0.62
C PHE A 28 -1.97 -8.66 -0.33
N THR A 29 -2.70 -8.49 -1.42
CA THR A 29 -2.87 -9.50 -2.49
C THR A 29 -1.93 -9.28 -3.69
N CYS A 30 -1.11 -8.23 -3.69
CA CYS A 30 -0.16 -7.97 -4.77
C CYS A 30 1.02 -8.93 -4.69
N VAL A 31 1.24 -9.69 -5.76
CA VAL A 31 2.33 -10.67 -5.92
C VAL A 31 3.15 -10.33 -7.16
N GLN A 32 4.44 -10.68 -7.13
CA GLN A 32 5.31 -10.49 -8.28
C GLN A 32 4.84 -11.41 -9.42
N LYS A 33 4.63 -10.83 -10.60
CA LYS A 33 4.20 -11.59 -11.79
C LYS A 33 5.38 -12.42 -12.34
N PRO A 34 5.13 -13.56 -12.99
CA PRO A 34 6.19 -14.34 -13.64
C PRO A 34 7.01 -13.46 -14.61
N GLY A 35 8.33 -13.40 -14.42
CA GLY A 35 9.23 -12.59 -15.24
C GLY A 35 9.22 -11.08 -14.95
N GLU A 36 8.45 -10.60 -13.97
CA GLU A 36 8.45 -9.19 -13.57
C GLU A 36 9.72 -8.83 -12.81
N ASN A 37 10.36 -7.72 -13.18
CA ASN A 37 11.49 -7.17 -12.44
C ASN A 37 11.05 -6.75 -11.02
N ILE A 38 11.90 -7.03 -10.03
CA ILE A 38 11.70 -6.62 -8.63
C ILE A 38 11.44 -5.11 -8.48
N ASP A 39 12.07 -4.27 -9.29
CA ASP A 39 11.87 -2.81 -9.25
C ASP A 39 10.45 -2.41 -9.69
N HIS A 40 9.90 -3.12 -10.69
CA HIS A 40 8.52 -2.92 -11.13
C HIS A 40 7.55 -3.37 -10.04
N TYR A 41 7.78 -4.53 -9.42
CA TYR A 41 6.95 -5.03 -8.32
C TYR A 41 6.96 -4.07 -7.11
N LEU A 42 8.14 -3.61 -6.69
CA LEU A 42 8.30 -2.60 -5.63
C LEU A 42 7.57 -1.30 -5.98
N THR A 43 7.67 -0.85 -7.22
CA THR A 43 6.99 0.36 -7.70
C THR A 43 5.47 0.21 -7.63
N GLU A 44 4.92 -0.96 -7.98
CA GLU A 44 3.50 -1.27 -7.87
C GLU A 44 3.02 -1.21 -6.42
N LEU A 45 3.75 -1.83 -5.49
CA LEU A 45 3.45 -1.79 -4.05
C LEU A 45 3.52 -0.37 -3.47
N ARG A 46 4.55 0.41 -3.83
CA ARG A 46 4.68 1.82 -3.41
C ARG A 46 3.54 2.67 -3.94
N THR A 47 3.06 2.38 -5.15
CA THR A 47 1.95 3.13 -5.75
C THR A 47 0.63 2.80 -5.05
N LYS A 48 0.33 1.52 -4.85
CA LYS A 48 -0.91 1.06 -4.19
C LYS A 48 -0.98 1.46 -2.71
N SER A 49 0.15 1.53 -2.00
CA SER A 49 0.18 1.92 -0.58
C SER A 49 -0.17 3.39 -0.31
N LYS A 50 -0.17 4.28 -1.32
CA LYS A 50 -0.46 5.71 -1.15
C LYS A 50 -1.87 5.98 -0.61
N SER A 51 -2.82 5.10 -0.91
CA SER A 51 -4.23 5.20 -0.52
C SER A 51 -4.61 4.34 0.69
N CYS A 52 -3.63 3.69 1.34
CA CYS A 52 -3.87 2.67 2.36
C CYS A 52 -3.87 3.17 3.81
N ASP A 53 -3.54 4.45 4.04
CA ASP A 53 -3.42 5.04 5.37
C ASP A 53 -2.59 4.17 6.33
N PHE A 54 -1.36 3.85 5.92
CA PHE A 54 -0.43 3.04 6.72
C PHE A 54 0.39 3.87 7.72
N GLY A 55 0.38 5.20 7.58
CA GLY A 55 1.22 6.10 8.39
C GLY A 55 2.69 5.69 8.37
N ASP A 56 3.31 5.71 9.55
CA ASP A 56 4.74 5.41 9.75
C ASP A 56 5.11 3.96 9.43
N LEU A 57 4.13 3.05 9.38
CA LEU A 57 4.38 1.63 9.06
C LEU A 57 4.49 1.35 7.57
N ARG A 58 4.27 2.35 6.70
CA ARG A 58 4.19 2.15 5.25
C ARG A 58 5.41 1.40 4.69
N ASP A 59 6.62 1.81 5.04
CA ASP A 59 7.83 1.21 4.49
C ASP A 59 8.09 -0.20 5.04
N LEU A 60 7.79 -0.43 6.32
CA LEU A 60 7.88 -1.76 6.94
C LEU A 60 6.91 -2.74 6.27
N LEU A 61 5.65 -2.35 6.09
CA LEU A 61 4.62 -3.19 5.47
C LEU A 61 4.92 -3.48 3.99
N ILE A 62 5.48 -2.52 3.25
CA ILE A 62 5.92 -2.75 1.87
C ILE A 62 7.05 -3.78 1.83
N ARG A 63 8.05 -3.66 2.72
CA ARG A 63 9.17 -4.61 2.81
C ARG A 63 8.68 -6.03 3.11
N ASP A 64 7.79 -6.18 4.08
CA ASP A 64 7.23 -7.48 4.47
C ASP A 64 6.41 -8.08 3.32
N ARG A 65 5.65 -7.24 2.60
CA ARG A 65 4.87 -7.67 1.43
C ARG A 65 5.75 -8.12 0.27
N ILE A 66 6.90 -7.48 0.04
CA ILE A 66 7.87 -7.91 -0.98
C ILE A 66 8.32 -9.34 -0.69
N ILE A 67 8.77 -9.61 0.54
CA ILE A 67 9.21 -10.95 0.95
C ILE A 67 8.08 -11.97 0.73
N CYS A 68 6.86 -11.64 1.15
CA CYS A 68 5.74 -12.56 1.05
C CYS A 68 5.23 -12.78 -0.40
N GLY A 69 5.40 -11.81 -1.29
CA GLY A 69 4.84 -11.81 -2.64
C GLY A 69 5.77 -12.27 -3.75
N ILE A 70 7.05 -12.52 -3.48
CA ILE A 70 7.99 -13.14 -4.43
C ILE A 70 7.67 -14.65 -4.55
N PRO A 71 7.51 -15.22 -5.76
CA PRO A 71 7.18 -16.64 -5.91
C PRO A 71 8.33 -17.59 -5.51
N ASP A 72 9.59 -17.15 -5.60
CA ASP A 72 10.77 -17.96 -5.31
C ASP A 72 10.94 -18.21 -3.80
N ASN A 73 10.83 -19.47 -3.40
CA ASN A 73 10.95 -19.91 -2.01
C ASN A 73 12.37 -19.74 -1.45
N ALA A 74 13.42 -19.81 -2.28
CA ALA A 74 14.79 -19.60 -1.83
C ALA A 74 15.06 -18.12 -1.49
N ILE A 75 14.52 -17.21 -2.32
CA ILE A 75 14.60 -15.76 -2.08
C ILE A 75 13.78 -15.37 -0.84
N LYS A 76 12.58 -15.96 -0.69
CA LYS A 76 11.75 -15.83 0.52
C LYS A 76 12.49 -16.23 1.78
N GLU A 77 13.18 -17.37 1.78
CA GLU A 77 13.89 -17.87 2.94
C GLU A 77 15.06 -16.96 3.34
N ARG A 78 15.80 -16.45 2.36
CA ARG A 78 16.90 -15.50 2.61
C ARG A 78 16.40 -14.18 3.20
N GLY A 79 15.23 -13.70 2.76
CA GLY A 79 14.65 -12.44 3.24
C GLY A 79 14.07 -12.50 4.66
N ARG A 80 13.74 -13.69 5.19
CA ARG A 80 13.20 -13.86 6.56
C ARG A 80 14.25 -13.83 7.66
N ASN A 81 15.52 -13.98 7.31
CA ASN A 81 16.64 -14.09 8.25
C ASN A 81 17.43 -12.78 8.43
N ILE A 82 16.82 -11.65 8.06
CA ILE A 82 17.40 -10.29 8.09
C ILE A 82 16.49 -9.40 8.92
#